data_AF-A0A1G0WLR9-F1
#
_entry.id   AF-A0A1G0WLR9-F1
#
_cell.length_a   1.000
_cell.length_b   1.000
_cell.length_c   1.000
_cell.angle_alpha   90.00
_cell.angle_beta   90.00
_cell.angle_gamma   90.00
#
_symmetry.space_group_name_H-M   'P 1'
#
loop_
_entity.id
_entity.type
_entity.pdbx_description
1 polymer ?
#
loop_
_entity_poly.entity_id
_entity_poly.type
_entity_poly.pdbx_seq_one_letter_code
_entity_poly.pdbx_strand_id
1 'polypeptide(L)'
;MKEIENILKEIQEQVSEFRDDYFSNEQAVRTQLIEPILNVLGWRTSNPKFVKPNAPDEDGKIPDYTLLKNSKTTLIVEAKNLKVDLQNKNIIDQLANYCFKSGIDFGILTNGVKWLLFKTFERNPKDRIIWQVDLEKDKIDYVTRSLSSFTYANIDTLDTLLKKSKTLDNNWKLLIESTDSVVTIISQKLLEKIKQTEPTFKIEPTDLITFAQGKLVELFELSEFDEEEKGDEILPDEKKTEFAEVEDVIFKRLQKNKIRDKISVTFPDKTVIKHKKVVDTFVETIKRIGPEKILPLNLYRAGVAIISDIKDNFYYQHKIGKYWIMVHTSTKEKIAVLNEINDNLNLKLKIETFTNER
;
A
#
# COMPACT_ATOMS: atom_id res chain seq x y z
N MET A 1 21.85 3.40 0.10
CA MET A 1 20.48 2.91 0.33
C MET A 1 20.46 1.96 1.52
N LYS A 2 21.14 0.81 1.48
CA LYS A 2 21.25 -0.10 2.64
C LYS A 2 21.67 0.57 3.96
N GLU A 3 22.66 1.47 3.94
CA GLU A 3 23.09 2.20 5.14
C GLU A 3 21.98 3.10 5.72
N ILE A 4 21.18 3.73 4.83
CA ILE A 4 20.03 4.54 5.23
C ILE A 4 18.94 3.65 5.83
N GLU A 5 18.64 2.52 5.19
CA GLU A 5 17.64 1.57 5.71
C GLU A 5 18.01 1.05 7.10
N ASN A 6 19.29 0.73 7.33
CA ASN A 6 19.77 0.26 8.63
C ASN A 6 19.56 1.31 9.73
N ILE A 7 19.99 2.57 9.50
CA ILE A 7 19.81 3.61 10.52
C ILE A 7 18.34 3.91 10.79
N LEU A 8 17.49 3.81 9.76
CA LEU A 8 16.05 4.01 9.93
C LEU A 8 15.42 2.89 10.77
N LYS A 9 15.86 1.64 10.62
CA LYS A 9 15.42 0.52 11.47
C LYS A 9 15.88 0.67 12.92
N GLU A 10 17.15 1.04 13.13
CA GLU A 10 17.68 1.33 14.47
C GLU A 10 16.85 2.43 15.16
N ILE A 11 16.50 3.48 14.42
CA ILE A 11 15.64 4.57 14.93
C ILE A 11 14.22 4.08 15.24
N GLN A 12 13.63 3.21 14.42
CA GLN A 12 12.31 2.62 14.72
C GLN A 12 12.33 1.85 16.04
N GLU A 13 13.32 1.00 16.24
CA GLU A 13 13.50 0.23 17.47
C GLU A 13 13.66 1.16 18.68
N GLN A 14 14.53 2.16 18.55
CA GLN A 14 14.79 3.14 19.61
C GLN A 14 13.55 3.96 19.97
N VAL A 15 12.76 4.40 18.98
CA VAL A 15 11.50 5.11 19.23
C VAL A 15 10.48 4.22 19.91
N SER A 16 10.42 2.93 19.56
CA SER A 16 9.53 1.98 20.21
C SER A 16 9.88 1.77 21.68
N GLU A 17 11.18 1.77 22.04
CA GLU A 17 11.66 1.55 23.40
C GLU A 17 11.54 2.80 24.28
N PHE A 18 11.90 3.98 23.76
CA PHE A 18 12.04 5.23 24.53
C PHE A 18 11.02 6.32 24.13
N ARG A 19 9.83 5.92 23.69
CA ARG A 19 8.81 6.83 23.14
C ARG A 19 8.49 8.03 24.04
N ASP A 20 8.34 7.80 25.34
CA ASP A 20 7.95 8.84 26.30
C ASP A 20 9.02 9.94 26.45
N ASP A 21 10.31 9.57 26.34
CA ASP A 21 11.41 10.52 26.34
C ASP A 21 11.32 11.46 25.12
N TYR A 22 11.01 10.92 23.93
CA TYR A 22 10.86 11.70 22.70
C TYR A 22 9.59 12.55 22.63
N PHE A 23 8.57 12.23 23.42
CA PHE A 23 7.32 13.01 23.48
C PHE A 23 7.52 14.39 24.12
N SER A 24 8.46 14.49 25.06
CA SER A 24 8.67 15.70 25.86
C SER A 24 10.03 16.36 25.62
N ASN A 25 11.00 15.65 25.05
CA ASN A 25 12.37 16.12 24.87
C ASN A 25 12.73 16.32 23.39
N GLU A 26 12.54 17.55 22.90
CA GLU A 26 12.91 17.93 21.53
C GLU A 26 14.41 17.82 21.27
N GLN A 27 15.25 18.07 22.28
CA GLN A 27 16.71 17.93 22.16
C GLN A 27 17.12 16.47 21.96
N ALA A 28 16.45 15.51 22.61
CA ALA A 28 16.68 14.10 22.39
C ALA A 28 16.24 13.67 20.98
N VAL A 29 15.09 14.14 20.50
CA VAL A 29 14.64 13.91 19.11
C VAL A 29 15.69 14.40 18.10
N ARG A 30 16.20 15.60 18.33
CA ARG A 30 17.26 16.23 17.53
C ARG A 30 18.52 15.36 17.45
N THR A 31 19.13 15.04 18.58
CA THR A 31 20.44 14.38 18.61
C THR A 31 20.38 12.88 18.35
N GLN A 32 19.30 12.22 18.75
CA GLN A 32 19.22 10.76 18.73
C GLN A 32 18.42 10.22 17.53
N LEU A 33 17.51 11.01 16.95
CA LEU A 33 16.69 10.56 15.81
C LEU A 33 17.05 11.32 14.52
N ILE A 34 17.10 12.64 14.57
CA ILE A 34 17.28 13.47 13.36
C ILE A 34 18.74 13.46 12.89
N GLU A 35 19.69 13.72 13.79
CA GLU A 35 21.11 13.83 13.41
C GLU A 35 21.70 12.55 12.79
N PRO A 36 21.43 11.33 13.30
CA PRO A 36 21.90 10.10 12.65
C PRO A 36 21.39 9.97 11.21
N ILE A 37 20.13 10.34 10.95
CA ILE A 37 19.56 10.38 9.59
C ILE A 37 20.29 11.41 8.73
N LEU A 38 20.49 12.63 9.22
CA LEU A 38 21.22 13.66 8.47
C LEU A 38 22.66 13.21 8.15
N ASN A 39 23.31 12.51 9.08
CA ASN A 39 24.66 11.99 8.89
C ASN A 39 24.73 10.93 7.79
N VAL A 40 23.82 9.95 7.77
CA VAL A 40 23.79 8.93 6.71
C VAL A 40 23.45 9.53 5.34
N LEU A 41 22.69 10.63 5.31
CA LEU A 41 22.39 11.39 4.10
C LEU A 41 23.58 12.25 3.61
N GLY A 42 24.71 12.21 4.33
CA GLY A 42 25.96 12.86 3.97
C GLY A 42 26.14 14.27 4.51
N TRP A 43 25.24 14.74 5.37
CA TRP A 43 25.27 16.12 5.87
C TRP A 43 26.26 16.34 7.02
N ARG A 44 26.81 15.31 7.68
CA ARG A 44 27.88 15.48 8.70
C ARG A 44 27.59 16.58 9.74
N THR A 45 26.63 16.35 10.63
CA THR A 45 26.05 17.33 11.57
C THR A 45 27.07 17.96 12.52
N SER A 46 28.19 17.28 12.78
CA SER A 46 29.31 17.80 13.59
C SER A 46 30.20 18.81 12.86
N ASN A 47 29.99 19.05 11.55
CA ASN A 47 30.84 19.91 10.75
C ASN A 47 30.08 21.18 10.26
N PRO A 48 30.47 22.38 10.71
CA PRO A 48 29.79 23.64 10.36
C PRO A 48 29.89 24.04 8.88
N LYS A 49 30.72 23.35 8.09
CA LYS A 49 30.73 23.49 6.62
C LYS A 49 29.49 22.88 5.96
N PHE A 50 28.82 21.95 6.64
CA PHE A 50 27.69 21.20 6.13
C PHE A 50 26.41 21.47 6.92
N VAL A 51 26.49 21.58 8.25
CA VAL A 51 25.33 21.88 9.10
C VAL A 51 25.70 22.91 10.14
N LYS A 52 24.90 23.98 10.24
CA LYS A 52 24.97 24.92 11.37
C LYS A 52 23.70 24.77 12.21
N PRO A 53 23.79 24.21 13.43
CA PRO A 53 22.66 24.18 14.34
C PRO A 53 22.43 25.58 14.92
N ASN A 54 21.16 25.95 15.10
CA ASN A 54 20.76 27.19 15.79
C ASN A 54 21.44 28.47 15.24
N ALA A 55 21.71 28.53 13.94
CA ALA A 55 22.31 29.71 13.33
C ALA A 55 21.25 30.76 12.99
N PRO A 56 21.28 31.96 13.58
CA PRO A 56 20.33 33.01 13.23
C PRO A 56 20.47 33.37 11.75
N ASP A 57 19.33 33.56 11.08
CA ASP A 57 19.30 34.09 9.72
C ASP A 57 19.33 35.63 9.72
N GLU A 58 19.22 36.23 8.53
CA GLU A 58 19.23 37.68 8.33
C GLU A 58 18.08 38.39 9.07
N ASP A 59 16.97 37.70 9.34
CA ASP A 59 15.79 38.20 10.06
C ASP A 59 15.84 37.87 11.58
N GLY A 60 16.91 37.24 12.07
CA GLY A 60 17.12 36.89 13.47
C GLY A 60 16.32 35.68 13.96
N LYS A 61 15.67 34.92 13.07
CA LYS A 61 15.02 33.65 13.44
C LYS A 61 16.04 32.52 13.35
N ILE A 62 15.92 31.58 14.29
CA ILE A 62 16.91 30.54 14.53
C ILE A 62 16.28 29.19 14.16
N PRO A 63 16.60 28.61 13.00
CA PRO A 63 16.22 27.25 12.66
C PRO A 63 17.07 26.24 13.44
N ASP A 64 16.50 25.06 13.69
CA ASP A 64 17.21 24.00 14.40
C ASP A 64 18.45 23.53 13.64
N TYR A 65 18.32 23.34 12.32
CA TYR A 65 19.45 23.03 11.44
C TYR A 65 19.41 23.81 10.14
N THR A 66 20.51 24.47 9.82
CA THR A 66 20.78 25.03 8.50
C THR A 66 21.74 24.12 7.75
N LEU A 67 21.29 23.54 6.65
CA LEU A 67 22.09 22.66 5.79
C LEU A 67 22.75 23.48 4.68
N LEU A 68 24.07 23.32 4.54
CA LEU A 68 24.92 24.09 3.63
C LEU A 68 25.61 23.19 2.61
N LYS A 69 25.65 23.66 1.36
CA LYS A 69 26.48 23.10 0.31
C LYS A 69 27.28 24.21 -0.36
N ASN A 70 28.59 24.02 -0.47
CA ASN A 70 29.52 25.03 -1.01
C ASN A 70 29.37 26.40 -0.31
N SER A 71 29.19 26.40 1.01
CA SER A 71 28.95 27.58 1.85
C SER A 71 27.65 28.36 1.59
N LYS A 72 26.77 27.87 0.71
CA LYS A 72 25.43 28.41 0.50
C LYS A 72 24.42 27.62 1.33
N THR A 73 23.47 28.30 1.96
CA THR A 73 22.30 27.64 2.58
C THR A 73 21.44 27.03 1.49
N THR A 74 21.16 25.73 1.61
CA THR A 74 20.36 25.00 0.61
C THR A 74 19.04 24.50 1.18
N LEU A 75 19.01 24.14 2.46
CA LEU A 75 17.82 23.57 3.09
C LEU A 75 17.80 23.93 4.59
N ILE A 76 16.60 24.12 5.12
CA ILE A 76 16.39 24.29 6.57
C ILE A 76 15.63 23.07 7.10
N VAL A 77 16.05 22.56 8.25
CA VAL A 77 15.34 21.51 8.99
C VAL A 77 14.86 22.10 10.30
N GLU A 78 13.56 22.02 10.51
CA GLU A 78 12.90 22.39 11.75
C GLU A 78 12.49 21.11 12.49
N ALA A 79 12.96 20.96 13.71
CA ALA A 79 12.65 19.84 14.58
C ALA A 79 11.44 20.15 15.46
N LYS A 80 10.70 19.11 15.84
CA LYS A 80 9.64 19.15 16.83
C LYS A 80 9.73 17.90 17.69
N ASN A 81 9.20 17.95 18.91
CA ASN A 81 9.01 16.73 19.68
C ASN A 81 8.00 15.76 19.02
N LEU A 82 8.03 14.49 19.44
CA LEU A 82 7.27 13.41 18.79
C LEU A 82 5.74 13.58 18.89
N LYS A 83 5.25 14.36 19.86
CA LYS A 83 3.82 14.63 20.08
C LYS A 83 3.22 15.59 19.04
N VAL A 84 4.03 16.44 18.41
CA VAL A 84 3.53 17.46 17.47
C VAL A 84 3.04 16.81 16.17
N ASP A 85 1.84 17.19 15.75
CA ASP A 85 1.36 16.91 14.40
C ASP A 85 1.96 17.88 13.39
N LEU A 86 2.87 17.36 12.56
CA LEU A 86 3.59 18.13 11.54
C LEU A 86 2.67 18.64 10.42
N GLN A 87 1.46 18.11 10.28
CA GLN A 87 0.48 18.58 9.30
C GLN A 87 -0.29 19.83 9.75
N ASN A 88 0.02 20.36 10.94
CA ASN A 88 -0.59 21.59 11.40
C ASN A 88 -0.23 22.75 10.46
N LYS A 89 -1.26 23.28 9.77
CA LYS A 89 -1.13 24.35 8.78
C LYS A 89 -0.38 25.57 9.31
N ASN A 90 -0.57 25.95 10.58
CA ASN A 90 0.07 27.12 11.15
C ASN A 90 1.60 26.94 11.23
N ILE A 91 2.07 25.73 11.54
CA ILE A 91 3.51 25.42 11.62
C ILE A 91 4.12 25.50 10.22
N ILE A 92 3.46 24.88 9.24
CA ILE A 92 3.90 24.88 7.84
C ILE A 92 3.94 26.31 7.29
N ASP A 93 2.89 27.10 7.50
CA ASP A 93 2.82 28.49 7.01
C ASP A 93 3.87 29.39 7.69
N GLN A 94 4.12 29.21 8.99
CA GLN A 94 5.16 29.97 9.71
C GLN A 94 6.56 29.64 9.18
N LEU A 95 6.84 28.37 8.88
CA LEU A 95 8.13 27.95 8.38
C LEU A 95 8.33 28.33 6.91
N ALA A 96 7.29 28.19 6.08
CA ALA A 96 7.32 28.60 4.68
C ALA A 96 7.51 30.10 4.51
N ASN A 97 6.80 30.92 5.29
CA ASN A 97 6.96 32.39 5.27
C ASN A 97 8.37 32.81 5.67
N TYR A 98 8.97 32.08 6.62
CA TYR A 98 10.34 32.31 7.05
C TYR A 98 11.34 31.96 5.94
N CYS A 99 11.33 30.72 5.44
CA CYS A 99 12.27 30.31 4.41
C CYS A 99 12.14 31.15 3.11
N PHE A 100 10.94 31.65 2.82
CA PHE A 100 10.70 32.58 1.72
C PHE A 100 11.50 33.89 1.87
N LYS A 101 11.54 34.49 3.05
CA LYS A 101 12.31 35.71 3.29
C LYS A 101 13.81 35.48 3.18
N SER A 102 14.28 34.33 3.65
CA SER A 102 15.69 33.95 3.57
C SER A 102 16.12 33.44 2.18
N GLY A 103 15.24 33.46 1.17
CA GLY A 103 15.54 33.08 -0.21
C GLY A 103 15.81 31.58 -0.42
N ILE A 104 15.24 30.72 0.42
CA ILE A 104 15.44 29.27 0.42
C ILE A 104 14.22 28.62 -0.22
N ASP A 105 14.42 27.73 -1.19
CA ASP A 105 13.33 27.16 -1.98
C ASP A 105 12.57 26.02 -1.26
N PHE A 106 13.24 25.35 -0.32
CA PHE A 106 12.72 24.17 0.37
C PHE A 106 12.97 24.19 1.86
N GLY A 107 12.12 23.51 2.61
CA GLY A 107 12.35 23.21 4.03
C GLY A 107 11.85 21.84 4.41
N ILE A 108 12.40 21.32 5.51
CA ILE A 108 11.98 20.08 6.14
C ILE A 108 11.41 20.39 7.51
N LEU A 109 10.28 19.77 7.81
CA LEU A 109 9.71 19.70 9.14
C LEU A 109 9.73 18.23 9.60
N THR A 110 10.27 17.95 10.78
CA THR A 110 10.42 16.57 11.27
C THR A 110 10.32 16.47 12.79
N ASN A 111 9.90 15.30 13.26
CA ASN A 111 10.00 14.90 14.67
C ASN A 111 10.82 13.60 14.84
N GLY A 112 11.73 13.32 13.90
CA GLY A 112 12.53 12.10 13.85
C GLY A 112 11.82 10.93 13.19
N VAL A 113 10.54 10.74 13.47
CA VAL A 113 9.70 9.66 12.90
C VAL A 113 9.01 10.10 11.61
N LYS A 114 8.36 11.26 11.65
CA LYS A 114 7.67 11.84 10.50
C LYS A 114 8.54 12.90 9.86
N TRP A 115 8.61 12.88 8.54
CA TRP A 115 9.37 13.84 7.76
C TRP A 115 8.48 14.43 6.68
N LEU A 116 8.51 15.75 6.56
CA LEU A 116 7.72 16.51 5.60
C LEU A 116 8.63 17.47 4.86
N LEU A 117 8.79 17.27 3.55
CA LEU A 117 9.44 18.23 2.67
C LEU A 117 8.39 19.16 2.07
N PHE A 118 8.62 20.46 2.16
CA PHE A 118 7.75 21.45 1.56
C PHE A 118 8.54 22.49 0.77
N LYS A 119 7.86 23.07 -0.22
CA LYS A 119 8.32 24.18 -1.03
C LYS A 119 7.86 25.49 -0.42
N THR A 120 8.74 26.48 -0.42
CA THR A 120 8.49 27.77 0.21
C THR A 120 7.62 28.67 -0.67
N PHE A 121 7.72 28.48 -1.99
CA PHE A 121 6.93 29.20 -2.99
C PHE A 121 5.80 28.35 -3.57
N GLU A 122 4.64 28.34 -2.90
CA GLU A 122 3.36 27.92 -3.50
C GLU A 122 2.19 28.73 -2.91
N ARG A 123 1.21 29.07 -3.76
CA ARG A 123 0.04 29.91 -3.39
C ARG A 123 -0.92 29.19 -2.44
N ASN A 124 -1.03 27.88 -2.57
CA ASN A 124 -1.94 27.06 -1.78
C ASN A 124 -1.14 26.22 -0.79
N PRO A 125 -1.46 26.27 0.52
CA PRO A 125 -0.76 25.51 1.55
C PRO A 125 -0.69 24.00 1.29
N LYS A 126 -1.71 23.41 0.63
CA LYS A 126 -1.69 21.98 0.27
C LYS A 126 -0.67 21.66 -0.83
N ASP A 127 -0.41 22.61 -1.71
CA ASP A 127 0.52 22.44 -2.83
C ASP A 127 1.97 22.68 -2.39
N ARG A 128 2.18 23.26 -1.20
CA ARG A 128 3.51 23.42 -0.58
C ARG A 128 4.12 22.08 -0.20
N ILE A 129 3.32 21.11 0.25
CA ILE A 129 3.84 19.80 0.67
C ILE A 129 4.22 19.00 -0.57
N ILE A 130 5.48 18.61 -0.65
CA ILE A 130 6.02 17.83 -1.77
C ILE A 130 5.84 16.35 -1.50
N TRP A 131 6.31 15.90 -0.34
CA TRP A 131 6.08 14.57 0.17
C TRP A 131 6.05 14.60 1.69
N GLN A 132 5.40 13.59 2.25
CA GLN A 132 5.44 13.29 3.67
C GLN A 132 5.64 11.79 3.82
N VAL A 133 6.48 11.40 4.78
CA VAL A 133 6.70 10.01 5.16
C VAL A 133 6.60 9.86 6.67
N ASP A 134 6.10 8.71 7.10
CA ASP A 134 5.97 8.30 8.49
C ASP A 134 6.74 6.98 8.68
N LEU A 135 7.88 7.06 9.35
CA LEU A 135 8.77 5.93 9.54
C LEU A 135 8.07 4.74 10.23
N GLU A 136 7.06 4.95 11.06
CA GLU A 136 6.34 3.86 11.74
C GLU A 136 5.23 3.21 10.88
N LYS A 137 4.81 3.87 9.80
CA LYS A 137 3.64 3.43 9.01
C LYS A 137 3.95 3.10 7.57
N ASP A 138 4.97 3.73 7.00
CA ASP A 138 5.32 3.57 5.60
C ASP A 138 6.40 2.50 5.44
N LYS A 139 6.42 1.84 4.27
CA LYS A 139 7.48 0.88 3.92
C LYS A 139 8.85 1.58 3.95
N ILE A 140 9.84 0.92 4.55
CA ILE A 140 11.19 1.46 4.73
C ILE A 140 11.82 1.92 3.40
N ASP A 141 11.56 1.22 2.30
CA ASP A 141 12.06 1.61 0.97
C ASP A 141 11.46 2.92 0.47
N TYR A 142 10.20 3.21 0.80
CA TYR A 142 9.54 4.46 0.42
C TYR A 142 10.07 5.62 1.26
N VAL A 143 10.24 5.41 2.57
CA VAL A 143 10.89 6.38 3.47
C VAL A 143 12.31 6.67 2.98
N THR A 144 13.10 5.63 2.72
CA THR A 144 14.48 5.72 2.22
C THR A 144 14.55 6.50 0.91
N ARG A 145 13.67 6.21 -0.05
CA ARG A 145 13.62 6.94 -1.33
C ARG A 145 13.28 8.42 -1.13
N SER A 146 12.32 8.73 -0.26
CA SER A 146 11.90 10.10 0.03
C SER A 146 13.03 10.89 0.70
N LEU A 147 13.67 10.33 1.72
CA LEU A 147 14.81 10.96 2.39
C LEU A 147 16.02 11.09 1.46
N SER A 148 16.21 10.14 0.54
CA SER A 148 17.30 10.19 -0.45
C SER A 148 17.21 11.39 -1.40
N SER A 149 16.03 12.02 -1.53
CA SER A 149 15.81 13.19 -2.37
C SER A 149 16.65 14.40 -1.94
N PHE A 150 16.99 14.52 -0.65
CA PHE A 150 17.75 15.64 -0.10
C PHE A 150 19.12 15.23 0.47
N THR A 151 19.69 14.11 0.01
CA THR A 151 21.09 13.78 0.33
C THR A 151 22.02 14.92 -0.09
N TYR A 152 23.16 15.03 0.59
CA TYR A 152 24.19 16.02 0.23
C TYR A 152 24.58 15.95 -1.25
N ALA A 153 24.64 14.74 -1.82
CA ALA A 153 24.94 14.53 -3.23
C ALA A 153 23.84 15.07 -4.16
N ASN A 154 22.56 14.83 -3.83
CA ASN A 154 21.43 15.10 -4.72
C ASN A 154 20.80 16.49 -4.56
N ILE A 155 21.13 17.23 -3.48
CA ILE A 155 20.40 18.45 -3.11
C ILE A 155 20.35 19.52 -4.21
N ASP A 156 21.41 19.67 -5.02
CA ASP A 156 21.45 20.64 -6.12
C ASP A 156 20.48 20.28 -7.26
N THR A 157 20.05 19.02 -7.32
CA THR A 157 19.13 18.50 -8.33
C THR A 157 17.72 18.28 -7.79
N LEU A 158 17.44 18.67 -6.53
CA LEU A 158 16.17 18.42 -5.86
C LEU A 158 14.97 18.89 -6.70
N ASP A 159 14.98 20.14 -7.18
CA ASP A 159 13.94 20.66 -8.10
C ASP A 159 13.69 19.77 -9.32
N THR A 160 14.78 19.27 -9.92
CA THR A 160 14.71 18.41 -11.10
C THR A 160 14.13 17.04 -10.75
N LEU A 161 14.55 16.46 -9.62
CA LEU A 161 14.03 15.19 -9.12
C LEU A 161 12.54 15.30 -8.78
N LEU A 162 12.12 16.40 -8.16
CA LEU A 162 10.72 16.64 -7.82
C LEU A 162 9.84 16.87 -9.05
N LYS A 163 10.32 17.63 -10.05
CA LYS A 163 9.62 17.78 -11.32
C LYS A 163 9.47 16.44 -12.05
N LYS A 164 10.52 15.61 -12.06
CA LYS A 164 10.47 14.26 -12.62
C LYS A 164 9.45 13.40 -11.87
N SER A 165 9.50 13.35 -10.55
CA SER A 165 8.55 12.59 -9.72
C SER A 165 7.11 13.01 -9.99
N LYS A 166 6.82 14.31 -9.91
CA LYS A 166 5.47 14.85 -10.16
C LYS A 166 4.97 14.53 -11.56
N THR A 167 5.87 14.59 -12.56
CA THR A 167 5.52 14.22 -13.94
C THR A 167 5.18 12.74 -14.03
N LEU A 168 5.97 11.86 -13.42
CA LEU A 168 5.69 10.42 -13.37
C LEU A 168 4.37 10.13 -12.65
N ASP A 169 4.13 10.72 -11.49
CA ASP A 169 2.90 10.51 -10.71
C ASP A 169 1.64 10.96 -11.46
N ASN A 170 1.71 12.11 -12.14
CA ASN A 170 0.60 12.62 -12.93
C ASN A 170 0.31 11.70 -14.13
N ASN A 171 1.36 11.29 -14.86
CA ASN A 171 1.18 10.39 -16.00
C ASN A 171 0.76 8.98 -15.56
N TRP A 172 1.24 8.50 -14.42
CA TRP A 172 0.79 7.24 -13.82
C TRP A 172 -0.70 7.29 -13.50
N LYS A 173 -1.19 8.35 -12.86
CA LYS A 173 -2.62 8.51 -12.55
C LYS A 173 -3.50 8.58 -13.80
N LEU A 174 -3.00 9.20 -14.86
CA LEU A 174 -3.70 9.24 -16.16
C LEU A 174 -3.68 7.88 -16.86
N LEU A 175 -2.61 7.11 -16.70
CA LEU A 175 -2.47 5.79 -17.32
C LEU A 175 -3.24 4.72 -16.56
N ILE A 176 -3.17 4.74 -15.23
CA ILE A 176 -3.69 3.75 -14.29
C ILE A 176 -4.67 4.44 -13.34
N GLU A 177 -5.90 4.63 -13.80
CA GLU A 177 -6.99 5.20 -12.98
C GLU A 177 -7.57 4.18 -11.99
N SER A 178 -7.47 2.89 -12.33
CA SER A 178 -8.00 1.77 -11.56
C SER A 178 -7.23 0.48 -11.84
N THR A 179 -7.42 -0.54 -10.99
CA THR A 179 -6.91 -1.89 -11.24
C THR A 179 -7.42 -2.47 -12.57
N ASP A 180 -8.67 -2.16 -12.95
CA ASP A 180 -9.23 -2.57 -14.25
C ASP A 180 -8.49 -1.93 -15.44
N SER A 181 -7.92 -0.74 -15.24
CA SER A 181 -7.10 -0.07 -16.26
C SER A 181 -5.80 -0.83 -16.52
N VAL A 182 -5.14 -1.32 -15.46
CA VAL A 182 -3.93 -2.17 -15.56
C VAL A 182 -4.24 -3.42 -16.37
N VAL A 183 -5.33 -4.10 -16.01
CA VAL A 183 -5.79 -5.32 -16.70
C VAL A 183 -6.01 -5.02 -18.18
N THR A 184 -6.75 -3.95 -18.49
CA THR A 184 -7.07 -3.59 -19.87
C THR A 184 -5.82 -3.32 -20.70
N ILE A 185 -4.86 -2.58 -20.14
CA ILE A 185 -3.58 -2.29 -20.80
C ILE A 185 -2.80 -3.58 -21.08
N ILE A 186 -2.72 -4.48 -20.10
CA ILE A 186 -2.01 -5.75 -20.24
C ILE A 186 -2.72 -6.68 -21.24
N SER A 187 -4.04 -6.77 -21.18
CA SER A 187 -4.86 -7.51 -22.16
C SER A 187 -4.60 -7.03 -23.58
N GLN A 188 -4.62 -5.71 -23.81
CA GLN A 188 -4.33 -5.12 -25.12
C GLN A 188 -2.92 -5.48 -25.60
N LYS A 189 -1.91 -5.30 -24.75
CA LYS A 189 -0.51 -5.63 -25.07
C LYS A 189 -0.31 -7.12 -25.36
N LEU A 190 -0.99 -7.99 -24.62
CA LEU A 190 -0.97 -9.42 -24.85
C LEU A 190 -1.59 -9.77 -26.22
N LEU A 191 -2.75 -9.18 -26.56
CA LEU A 191 -3.39 -9.41 -27.85
C LEU A 191 -2.54 -8.90 -29.02
N GLU A 192 -1.92 -7.72 -28.87
CA GLU A 192 -0.95 -7.19 -29.85
C GLU A 192 0.18 -8.20 -30.08
N LYS A 193 0.71 -8.79 -29.01
CA LYS A 193 1.79 -9.78 -29.09
C LYS A 193 1.34 -11.09 -29.75
N ILE A 194 0.15 -11.59 -29.41
CA ILE A 194 -0.40 -12.82 -30.02
C ILE A 194 -0.66 -12.59 -31.50
N LYS A 195 -1.23 -11.46 -31.90
CA LYS A 195 -1.50 -11.17 -33.32
C LYS A 195 -0.23 -11.05 -34.17
N GLN A 196 0.92 -10.74 -33.56
CA GLN A 196 2.22 -10.77 -34.26
C GLN A 196 2.64 -12.18 -34.64
N THR A 197 2.29 -13.20 -33.83
CA THR A 197 2.67 -14.61 -34.07
C THR A 197 1.55 -15.41 -34.74
N GLU A 198 0.29 -15.11 -34.41
CA GLU A 198 -0.91 -15.76 -34.90
C GLU A 198 -1.95 -14.72 -35.35
N PRO A 199 -1.84 -14.18 -36.58
CA PRO A 199 -2.71 -13.10 -37.06
C PRO A 199 -4.19 -13.47 -37.13
N THR A 200 -4.49 -14.77 -37.24
CA THR A 200 -5.86 -15.31 -37.34
C THR A 200 -6.48 -15.63 -35.98
N PHE A 201 -5.76 -15.44 -34.87
CA PHE A 201 -6.25 -15.73 -33.53
C PHE A 201 -7.49 -14.87 -33.19
N LYS A 202 -8.52 -15.53 -32.66
CA LYS A 202 -9.77 -14.91 -32.23
C LYS A 202 -10.01 -15.25 -30.76
N ILE A 203 -10.39 -14.25 -29.99
CA ILE A 203 -10.77 -14.37 -28.59
C ILE A 203 -11.81 -13.31 -28.27
N GLU A 204 -12.76 -13.63 -27.41
CA GLU A 204 -13.69 -12.64 -26.89
C GLU A 204 -12.94 -11.68 -25.94
N PRO A 205 -13.20 -10.35 -26.02
CA PRO A 205 -12.52 -9.38 -25.16
C PRO A 205 -12.64 -9.69 -23.66
N THR A 206 -13.77 -10.24 -23.23
CA THR A 206 -14.04 -10.62 -21.83
C THR A 206 -13.14 -11.75 -21.35
N ASP A 207 -12.86 -12.73 -22.21
CA ASP A 207 -12.02 -13.88 -21.87
C ASP A 207 -10.56 -13.46 -21.72
N LEU A 208 -10.09 -12.56 -22.60
CA LEU A 208 -8.75 -11.99 -22.55
C LEU A 208 -8.54 -11.11 -21.30
N ILE A 209 -9.56 -10.33 -20.92
CA ILE A 209 -9.56 -9.53 -19.68
C ILE A 209 -9.50 -10.46 -18.46
N THR A 210 -10.34 -11.50 -18.44
CA THR A 210 -10.38 -12.47 -17.34
C THR A 210 -9.05 -13.23 -17.20
N PHE A 211 -8.45 -13.62 -18.32
CA PHE A 211 -7.14 -14.26 -18.35
C PHE A 211 -6.04 -13.33 -17.78
N ALA A 212 -5.98 -12.08 -18.24
CA ALA A 212 -4.99 -11.11 -17.76
C ALA A 212 -5.18 -10.78 -16.27
N GLN A 213 -6.42 -10.69 -15.78
CA GLN A 213 -6.73 -10.56 -14.36
C GLN A 213 -6.15 -11.71 -13.54
N GLY A 214 -6.40 -12.95 -13.95
CA GLY A 214 -5.87 -14.13 -13.27
C GLY A 214 -4.35 -14.13 -13.20
N LYS A 215 -3.68 -13.78 -14.30
CA LYS A 215 -2.20 -13.69 -14.36
C LYS A 215 -1.62 -12.56 -13.53
N LEU A 216 -2.30 -11.42 -13.42
CA LEU A 216 -1.88 -10.34 -12.54
C LEU A 216 -1.97 -10.76 -11.07
N VAL A 217 -3.04 -11.44 -10.66
CA VAL A 217 -3.19 -11.92 -9.29
C VAL A 217 -2.05 -12.88 -8.93
N GLU A 218 -1.74 -13.84 -9.80
CA GLU A 218 -0.58 -14.75 -9.63
C GLU A 218 0.73 -13.99 -9.39
N LEU A 219 1.02 -12.98 -10.23
CA LEU A 219 2.27 -12.21 -10.13
C LEU A 219 2.44 -11.45 -8.81
N PHE A 220 1.33 -11.02 -8.19
CA PHE A 220 1.37 -10.24 -6.94
C PHE A 220 1.12 -11.10 -5.69
N GLU A 221 0.56 -12.30 -5.81
CA GLU A 221 0.46 -13.26 -4.69
C GLU A 221 1.76 -14.07 -4.52
N LEU A 222 2.56 -14.24 -5.57
CA LEU A 222 3.84 -14.97 -5.51
C LEU A 222 4.97 -14.23 -4.76
N SER A 223 4.77 -12.97 -4.35
CA SER A 223 5.80 -12.21 -3.60
C SER A 223 5.77 -12.38 -2.08
N GLU A 224 4.83 -13.16 -1.53
CA GLU A 224 4.69 -13.36 -0.07
C GLU A 224 5.24 -14.71 0.46
N PHE A 225 5.83 -15.57 -0.38
CA PHE A 225 6.15 -16.97 -0.03
C PHE A 225 7.58 -17.45 -0.34
N ASP A 226 8.59 -16.62 -0.10
CA ASP A 226 9.99 -17.06 -0.07
C ASP A 226 10.64 -16.79 1.31
N GLU A 227 10.14 -17.42 2.38
CA GLU A 227 10.97 -17.79 3.54
C GLU A 227 10.61 -19.21 4.02
N GLU A 228 11.64 -20.05 4.13
CA GLU A 228 11.60 -21.51 4.25
C GLU A 228 11.04 -22.04 5.58
N GLU A 229 10.35 -23.18 5.49
CA GLU A 229 10.00 -24.08 6.60
C GLU A 229 11.24 -24.60 7.35
N LYS A 230 11.23 -24.52 8.68
CA LYS A 230 11.64 -25.63 9.57
C LYS A 230 10.91 -25.59 10.92
N GLY A 231 10.10 -26.62 11.16
CA GLY A 231 10.19 -27.42 12.39
C GLY A 231 9.40 -27.00 13.63
N ASP A 232 8.32 -27.75 13.85
CA ASP A 232 7.75 -28.24 15.12
C ASP A 232 6.76 -27.40 15.95
N GLU A 233 5.70 -28.13 16.31
CA GLU A 233 4.44 -27.73 16.94
C GLU A 233 4.62 -27.07 18.33
N ILE A 234 3.85 -26.00 18.56
CA ILE A 234 2.95 -25.75 19.72
C ILE A 234 2.15 -24.47 19.38
N LEU A 235 0.81 -24.59 19.24
CA LEU A 235 -0.13 -23.46 19.30
C LEU A 235 -0.45 -23.20 20.78
N PRO A 236 -0.43 -21.94 21.26
CA PRO A 236 -1.55 -21.04 20.97
C PRO A 236 -1.19 -19.56 20.70
N ASP A 237 -2.14 -18.89 20.02
CA ASP A 237 -2.23 -17.46 19.67
C ASP A 237 -1.38 -16.97 18.48
N GLU A 238 -1.92 -17.17 17.28
CA GLU A 238 -1.36 -16.61 16.04
C GLU A 238 -1.64 -15.10 15.94
N LYS A 239 -0.63 -14.30 16.29
CA LYS A 239 -0.46 -12.92 15.81
C LYS A 239 -0.34 -12.94 14.28
N LYS A 240 -1.27 -12.25 13.61
CA LYS A 240 -1.20 -11.96 12.18
C LYS A 240 -0.02 -11.02 11.92
N THR A 241 0.77 -11.33 10.90
CA THR A 241 1.94 -10.59 10.44
C THR A 241 1.56 -9.22 9.84
N GLU A 242 2.24 -8.17 10.29
CA GLU A 242 1.99 -6.74 10.04
C GLU A 242 2.14 -6.29 8.57
N PHE A 243 2.68 -7.13 7.68
CA PHE A 243 2.85 -6.78 6.26
C PHE A 243 1.54 -6.67 5.49
N ALA A 244 0.56 -7.52 5.82
CA ALA A 244 -0.75 -7.50 5.18
C ALA A 244 -1.61 -6.31 5.60
N GLU A 245 -1.31 -5.64 6.73
CA GLU A 245 -2.06 -4.47 7.21
C GLU A 245 -1.61 -3.16 6.56
N VAL A 246 -0.32 -3.02 6.20
CA VAL A 246 0.19 -1.75 5.64
C VAL A 246 -0.20 -1.57 4.17
N GLU A 247 -0.17 -2.63 3.35
CA GLU A 247 -0.66 -2.54 1.97
C GLU A 247 -2.19 -2.41 1.90
N ASP A 248 -2.94 -3.09 2.79
CA ASP A 248 -4.39 -2.91 2.89
C ASP A 248 -4.76 -1.49 3.35
N VAL A 249 -3.96 -0.83 4.20
CA VAL A 249 -4.24 0.54 4.67
C VAL A 249 -4.02 1.58 3.58
N ILE A 250 -2.96 1.46 2.77
CA ILE A 250 -2.68 2.41 1.68
C ILE A 250 -3.70 2.25 0.55
N PHE A 251 -4.10 1.02 0.21
CA PHE A 251 -5.10 0.77 -0.83
C PHE A 251 -6.55 1.03 -0.37
N LYS A 252 -6.88 0.79 0.92
CA LYS A 252 -8.22 1.10 1.45
C LYS A 252 -8.47 2.59 1.64
N ARG A 253 -7.45 3.42 1.89
CA ARG A 253 -7.69 4.86 2.15
C ARG A 253 -8.19 5.63 0.91
N LEU A 254 -7.99 5.09 -0.28
CA LEU A 254 -8.54 5.64 -1.54
C LEU A 254 -9.94 5.09 -1.89
N GLN A 255 -10.42 4.06 -1.20
CA GLN A 255 -11.81 3.64 -1.27
C GLN A 255 -12.51 3.99 0.05
N LYS A 256 -13.27 5.09 0.05
CA LYS A 256 -14.33 5.32 1.06
C LYS A 256 -14.99 3.98 1.39
N ASN A 257 -15.02 3.62 2.69
CA ASN A 257 -15.68 2.45 3.26
C ASN A 257 -16.89 1.99 2.43
N LYS A 258 -16.66 1.13 1.44
CA LYS A 258 -17.74 0.39 0.81
C LYS A 258 -17.99 -0.77 1.75
N ILE A 259 -19.11 -0.68 2.45
CA ILE A 259 -19.64 -1.76 3.24
C ILE A 259 -19.64 -3.00 2.33
N ARG A 260 -18.84 -4.02 2.66
CA ARG A 260 -18.69 -5.19 1.80
C ARG A 260 -19.93 -6.07 1.95
N ASP A 261 -20.62 -6.29 0.85
CA ASP A 261 -21.77 -7.19 0.79
C ASP A 261 -21.32 -8.61 1.17
N LYS A 262 -21.99 -9.18 2.16
CA LYS A 262 -21.91 -10.59 2.55
C LYS A 262 -23.14 -11.32 2.01
N ILE A 263 -23.12 -12.64 2.05
CA ILE A 263 -24.22 -13.47 1.54
C ILE A 263 -24.79 -14.37 2.63
N SER A 264 -26.10 -14.56 2.62
CA SER A 264 -26.79 -15.60 3.37
C SER A 264 -27.64 -16.43 2.42
N VAL A 265 -27.62 -17.75 2.61
CA VAL A 265 -28.40 -18.69 1.80
C VAL A 265 -29.42 -19.40 2.70
N THR A 266 -30.69 -19.29 2.37
CA THR A 266 -31.78 -19.99 3.07
C THR A 266 -32.33 -21.11 2.21
N PHE A 267 -32.40 -22.31 2.78
CA PHE A 267 -32.94 -23.51 2.15
C PHE A 267 -34.46 -23.63 2.38
N PRO A 268 -35.20 -24.41 1.58
CA PRO A 268 -36.65 -24.59 1.73
C PRO A 268 -37.07 -25.16 3.09
N ASP A 269 -36.18 -25.90 3.75
CA ASP A 269 -36.36 -26.42 5.11
C ASP A 269 -36.15 -25.37 6.22
N LYS A 270 -35.97 -24.09 5.83
CA LYS A 270 -35.66 -22.93 6.68
C LYS A 270 -34.27 -22.91 7.29
N THR A 271 -33.38 -23.83 6.91
CA THR A 271 -31.97 -23.77 7.33
C THR A 271 -31.28 -22.58 6.68
N VAL A 272 -30.52 -21.81 7.47
CA VAL A 272 -29.78 -20.64 7.01
C VAL A 272 -28.28 -20.88 7.14
N ILE A 273 -27.54 -20.70 6.04
CA ILE A 273 -26.07 -20.70 6.02
C ILE A 273 -25.60 -19.25 5.89
N LYS A 274 -24.86 -18.77 6.90
CA LYS A 274 -24.38 -17.38 6.99
C LYS A 274 -23.10 -17.32 7.82
N HIS A 275 -21.96 -17.08 7.17
CA HIS A 275 -20.65 -16.97 7.83
C HIS A 275 -20.09 -15.54 7.78
N LYS A 276 -19.00 -15.32 8.53
CA LYS A 276 -18.28 -14.05 8.52
C LYS A 276 -17.64 -13.76 7.15
N LYS A 277 -17.10 -14.80 6.49
CA LYS A 277 -16.56 -14.72 5.13
C LYS A 277 -17.55 -15.29 4.10
N VAL A 278 -17.59 -14.68 2.93
CA VAL A 278 -18.44 -15.11 1.80
C VAL A 278 -18.01 -16.50 1.30
N VAL A 279 -16.70 -16.78 1.27
CA VAL A 279 -16.17 -18.08 0.80
C VAL A 279 -16.69 -19.23 1.66
N ASP A 280 -16.70 -19.10 2.98
CA ASP A 280 -17.19 -20.14 3.89
C ASP A 280 -18.69 -20.43 3.63
N THR A 281 -19.49 -19.38 3.46
CA THR A 281 -20.92 -19.51 3.13
C THR A 281 -21.12 -20.21 1.81
N PHE A 282 -20.33 -19.87 0.79
CA PHE A 282 -20.39 -20.47 -0.53
C PHE A 282 -20.02 -21.96 -0.50
N VAL A 283 -18.89 -22.30 0.13
CA VAL A 283 -18.39 -23.68 0.25
C VAL A 283 -19.34 -24.56 1.05
N GLU A 284 -19.84 -24.09 2.20
CA GLU A 284 -20.79 -24.86 3.01
C GLU A 284 -22.14 -25.04 2.29
N THR A 285 -22.56 -24.06 1.49
CA THR A 285 -23.76 -24.20 0.63
C THR A 285 -23.55 -25.29 -0.42
N ILE A 286 -22.42 -25.29 -1.14
CA ILE A 286 -22.10 -26.34 -2.12
C ILE A 286 -22.02 -27.72 -1.46
N LYS A 287 -21.39 -27.79 -0.29
CA LYS A 287 -21.31 -29.02 0.52
C LYS A 287 -22.68 -29.56 0.87
N ARG A 288 -23.61 -28.70 1.29
CA ARG A 288 -24.98 -29.07 1.66
C ARG A 288 -25.81 -29.52 0.47
N ILE A 289 -25.66 -28.87 -0.69
CA ILE A 289 -26.37 -29.28 -1.92
C ILE A 289 -25.90 -30.67 -2.38
N GLY A 290 -24.59 -30.90 -2.28
CA GLY A 290 -23.91 -32.10 -2.76
C GLY A 290 -23.09 -31.78 -4.01
N PRO A 291 -21.75 -31.73 -3.92
CA PRO A 291 -20.88 -31.47 -5.08
C PRO A 291 -21.13 -32.42 -6.25
N GLU A 292 -21.51 -33.68 -5.97
CA GLU A 292 -21.86 -34.70 -6.95
C GLU A 292 -23.07 -34.35 -7.80
N LYS A 293 -24.00 -33.53 -7.30
CA LYS A 293 -25.17 -33.06 -8.07
C LYS A 293 -24.85 -31.84 -8.92
N ILE A 294 -23.83 -31.07 -8.53
CA ILE A 294 -23.43 -29.84 -9.20
C ILE A 294 -22.39 -30.13 -10.30
N LEU A 295 -21.50 -31.11 -10.12
CA LEU A 295 -20.48 -31.49 -11.10
C LEU A 295 -21.05 -31.70 -12.53
N PRO A 296 -22.20 -32.39 -12.73
CA PRO A 296 -22.77 -32.60 -14.07
C PRO A 296 -23.28 -31.31 -14.74
N LEU A 297 -23.49 -30.22 -13.99
CA LEU A 297 -23.87 -28.92 -14.55
C LEU A 297 -22.74 -28.28 -15.34
N ASN A 298 -21.50 -28.76 -15.14
CA ASN A 298 -20.32 -28.35 -15.91
C ASN A 298 -20.13 -26.82 -15.94
N LEU A 299 -20.27 -26.18 -14.78
CA LEU A 299 -20.16 -24.73 -14.63
C LEU A 299 -18.69 -24.32 -14.59
N TYR A 300 -18.33 -23.25 -15.30
CA TYR A 300 -16.97 -22.72 -15.33
C TYR A 300 -16.92 -21.24 -14.97
N ARG A 301 -15.83 -20.82 -14.32
CA ARG A 301 -15.46 -19.41 -14.17
C ARG A 301 -13.95 -19.27 -14.38
N ALA A 302 -13.56 -18.26 -15.14
CA ALA A 302 -12.17 -18.02 -15.52
C ALA A 302 -11.47 -19.26 -16.11
N GLY A 303 -12.19 -20.03 -16.93
CA GLY A 303 -11.68 -21.24 -17.58
C GLY A 303 -11.59 -22.48 -16.68
N VAL A 304 -11.92 -22.37 -15.38
CA VAL A 304 -11.82 -23.47 -14.43
C VAL A 304 -13.20 -23.89 -13.92
N ALA A 305 -13.40 -25.20 -13.82
CA ALA A 305 -14.66 -25.77 -13.39
C ALA A 305 -14.94 -25.37 -11.93
N ILE A 306 -16.18 -24.95 -11.65
CA ILE A 306 -16.62 -24.59 -10.30
C ILE A 306 -16.45 -25.76 -9.33
N ILE A 307 -16.71 -26.97 -9.81
CA ILE A 307 -16.45 -28.22 -9.11
C ILE A 307 -15.74 -29.16 -10.08
N SER A 308 -14.65 -29.79 -9.64
CA SER A 308 -13.95 -30.84 -10.37
C SER A 308 -13.50 -31.95 -9.43
N ASP A 309 -13.28 -33.16 -9.93
CA ASP A 309 -12.57 -34.23 -9.21
C ASP A 309 -11.05 -34.18 -9.43
N ILE A 310 -10.58 -33.28 -10.32
CA ILE A 310 -9.17 -33.01 -10.57
C ILE A 310 -8.81 -31.65 -9.97
N LYS A 311 -7.71 -31.61 -9.23
CA LYS A 311 -7.18 -30.34 -8.72
C LYS A 311 -6.68 -29.51 -9.90
N ASP A 312 -7.13 -28.28 -9.98
CA ASP A 312 -6.58 -27.29 -10.89
C ASP A 312 -5.20 -26.86 -10.39
N ASN A 313 -4.27 -26.69 -11.32
CA ASN A 313 -2.89 -26.34 -10.98
C ASN A 313 -2.72 -24.83 -10.74
N PHE A 314 -3.72 -24.01 -11.09
CA PHE A 314 -3.59 -22.57 -11.18
C PHE A 314 -4.33 -21.84 -10.04
N TYR A 315 -5.57 -22.21 -9.73
CA TYR A 315 -6.34 -21.54 -8.67
C TYR A 315 -6.35 -22.31 -7.35
N TYR A 316 -6.35 -21.56 -6.24
CA TYR A 316 -6.67 -22.12 -4.94
C TYR A 316 -8.11 -22.65 -4.93
N GLN A 317 -8.24 -23.92 -4.57
CA GLN A 317 -9.51 -24.64 -4.52
C GLN A 317 -9.75 -25.21 -3.13
N HIS A 318 -10.99 -25.11 -2.65
CA HIS A 318 -11.40 -25.76 -1.41
C HIS A 318 -11.70 -27.23 -1.68
N LYS A 319 -11.01 -28.14 -0.99
CA LYS A 319 -11.27 -29.57 -1.10
C LYS A 319 -12.49 -29.99 -0.26
N ILE A 320 -13.42 -30.73 -0.85
CA ILE A 320 -14.54 -31.40 -0.15
C ILE A 320 -14.58 -32.86 -0.62
N GLY A 321 -14.15 -33.78 0.25
CA GLY A 321 -14.02 -35.19 -0.13
C GLY A 321 -13.04 -35.35 -1.31
N LYS A 322 -13.53 -35.90 -2.42
CA LYS A 322 -12.77 -36.04 -3.68
C LYS A 322 -12.88 -34.82 -4.62
N TYR A 323 -13.74 -33.85 -4.29
CA TYR A 323 -14.02 -32.71 -5.16
C TYR A 323 -13.20 -31.48 -4.76
N TRP A 324 -12.86 -30.68 -5.75
CA TRP A 324 -12.17 -29.40 -5.66
C TRP A 324 -13.11 -28.30 -6.10
N ILE A 325 -13.33 -27.32 -5.23
CA ILE A 325 -14.26 -26.21 -5.46
C ILE A 325 -13.46 -24.95 -5.76
N MET A 326 -13.70 -24.37 -6.93
CA MET A 326 -13.13 -23.09 -7.34
C MET A 326 -13.72 -21.96 -6.47
N VAL A 327 -12.91 -21.42 -5.57
CA VAL A 327 -13.32 -20.35 -4.64
C VAL A 327 -12.71 -18.99 -4.98
N HIS A 328 -11.81 -18.93 -5.96
CA HIS A 328 -11.12 -17.72 -6.38
C HIS A 328 -11.97 -16.89 -7.37
N THR A 329 -13.10 -16.37 -6.88
CA THR A 329 -14.10 -15.59 -7.63
C THR A 329 -14.64 -14.41 -6.81
N SER A 330 -15.22 -13.39 -7.44
CA SER A 330 -15.83 -12.25 -6.70
C SER A 330 -17.09 -12.66 -5.92
N THR A 331 -17.54 -11.85 -4.95
CA THR A 331 -18.82 -12.09 -4.24
C THR A 331 -20.00 -12.13 -5.20
N LYS A 332 -20.02 -11.22 -6.19
CA LYS A 332 -21.06 -11.17 -7.22
C LYS A 332 -21.07 -12.46 -8.05
N GLU A 333 -19.89 -12.95 -8.43
CA GLU A 333 -19.75 -14.21 -9.16
C GLU A 333 -20.19 -15.42 -8.33
N LYS A 334 -19.86 -15.47 -7.03
CA LYS A 334 -20.35 -16.54 -6.13
C LYS A 334 -21.87 -16.56 -6.06
N ILE A 335 -22.51 -15.39 -5.98
CA ILE A 335 -23.98 -15.27 -6.00
C ILE A 335 -24.52 -15.76 -7.35
N ALA A 336 -23.91 -15.35 -8.47
CA ALA A 336 -24.31 -15.78 -9.79
C ALA A 336 -24.22 -17.31 -9.96
N VAL A 337 -23.11 -17.91 -9.51
CA VAL A 337 -22.93 -19.37 -9.50
C VAL A 337 -23.97 -20.07 -8.62
N LEU A 338 -24.26 -19.55 -7.42
CA LEU A 338 -25.29 -20.14 -6.56
C LEU A 338 -26.69 -20.03 -7.16
N ASN A 339 -27.02 -18.92 -7.83
CA ASN A 339 -28.29 -18.77 -8.55
C ASN A 339 -28.37 -19.74 -9.72
N GLU A 340 -27.30 -19.88 -10.51
CA GLU A 340 -27.23 -20.82 -11.62
C GLU A 340 -27.41 -22.27 -11.14
N ILE A 341 -26.79 -22.65 -10.03
CA ILE A 341 -27.01 -23.96 -9.37
C ILE A 341 -28.46 -24.10 -8.89
N ASN A 342 -29.00 -23.05 -8.26
CA ASN A 342 -30.36 -23.04 -7.72
C ASN A 342 -31.41 -23.26 -8.82
N ASP A 343 -31.25 -22.60 -9.96
CA ASP A 343 -32.16 -22.66 -11.09
C ASP A 343 -32.05 -24.02 -11.80
N ASN A 344 -30.82 -24.46 -12.11
CA ASN A 344 -30.60 -25.74 -12.80
C ASN A 344 -31.06 -26.96 -11.98
N LEU A 345 -30.95 -26.91 -10.65
CA LEU A 345 -31.35 -28.00 -9.76
C LEU A 345 -32.74 -27.79 -9.13
N ASN A 346 -33.45 -26.70 -9.48
CA ASN A 346 -34.76 -26.31 -8.94
C ASN A 346 -34.82 -26.37 -7.40
N LEU A 347 -33.80 -25.84 -6.72
CA LEU A 347 -33.60 -26.00 -5.28
C LEU A 347 -34.44 -25.04 -4.43
N LYS A 348 -34.99 -23.98 -5.03
CA LYS A 348 -35.78 -22.93 -4.36
C LYS A 348 -35.03 -22.27 -3.19
N LEU A 349 -33.72 -22.11 -3.32
CA LEU A 349 -32.89 -21.38 -2.38
C LEU A 349 -33.22 -19.88 -2.45
N LYS A 350 -33.17 -19.23 -1.30
CA LYS A 350 -33.20 -17.77 -1.19
C LYS A 350 -31.80 -17.26 -0.88
N ILE A 351 -31.20 -16.52 -1.81
CA ILE A 351 -29.83 -15.99 -1.69
C ILE A 351 -29.95 -14.48 -1.50
N GLU A 352 -29.49 -13.99 -0.35
CA GLU A 352 -29.62 -12.58 0.03
C GLU A 352 -28.25 -11.98 0.34
N THR A 353 -28.05 -10.74 -0.09
CA THR A 353 -26.89 -9.94 0.32
C THR A 353 -27.21 -9.15 1.57
N PHE A 354 -26.29 -9.09 2.51
CA PHE A 354 -26.41 -8.25 3.69
C PHE A 354 -25.10 -7.55 4.00
N THR A 355 -25.22 -6.43 4.68
CA THR A 355 -24.09 -5.68 5.22
C THR A 355 -24.03 -5.89 6.72
N ASN A 356 -22.85 -6.02 7.30
CA ASN A 356 -22.74 -5.91 8.76
C ASN A 356 -23.13 -4.47 9.15
N GLU A 357 -24.20 -4.31 9.94
CA GLU A 357 -24.40 -3.10 10.72
C GLU A 357 -23.21 -2.95 11.68
N ARG A 358 -22.79 -1.70 11.89
CA ARG A 358 -21.58 -1.32 12.63
C ARG A 358 -21.57 -1.85 14.05
#